data_AF-A0A7V3JQA7-F1
#
_entry.id   AF-A0A7V3JQA7-F1
#
_cell.length_a   1.000
_cell.length_b   1.000
_cell.length_c   1.000
_cell.angle_alpha   90.00
_cell.angle_beta   90.00
_cell.angle_gamma   90.00
#
_symmetry.space_group_name_H-M   'P 1'
#
loop_
_entity.id
_entity.type
_entity.pdbx_description
1 polymer ?
#
loop_
_entity_poly.entity_id
_entity_poly.type
_entity_poly.pdbx_seq_one_letter_code
_entity_poly.pdbx_strand_id
1 'polypeptide(L)'
;MAKTRAIDLARGGLVWETSGGGEVRYSAALDVVVAGLGIYRAADGMRLASLPEPEVKPGKKVSAENLPRALALVNDKVLFGTAESFAEYDLRTGKPLGKPTSWTRRGCTVPRASYRLLTTRVLGNAACIDLASRQVITFWNVRAACSNNLFPAEGLLNMPSLTGGCTCNYLPVSQAFVAAGTLRYELP
;
A
#
# COMPACT_ATOMS: atom_id res chain seq x y z
N MET A 1 26.11 -4.17 0.54
CA MET A 1 24.84 -3.63 -0.01
C MET A 1 23.75 -4.68 0.15
N ALA A 2 22.52 -4.26 0.42
CA ALA A 2 21.38 -5.18 0.45
C ALA A 2 21.11 -5.77 -0.95
N LYS A 3 20.58 -6.99 -0.99
CA LYS A 3 20.28 -7.74 -2.22
C LYS A 3 18.86 -8.31 -2.17
N THR A 4 18.20 -8.39 -3.32
CA THR A 4 16.94 -9.12 -3.50
C THR A 4 17.23 -10.39 -4.28
N ARG A 5 16.70 -11.52 -3.80
CA ARG A 5 16.95 -12.86 -4.32
C ARG A 5 15.64 -13.57 -4.60
N ALA A 6 15.55 -14.26 -5.74
CA ALA A 6 14.55 -15.27 -5.98
C ALA A 6 15.16 -16.66 -5.79
N ILE A 7 14.49 -17.50 -5.02
CA ILE A 7 14.97 -18.83 -4.64
C ILE A 7 13.90 -19.85 -5.02
N ASP A 8 14.31 -20.92 -5.69
CA ASP A 8 13.48 -22.10 -5.93
C ASP A 8 13.35 -22.85 -4.60
N LEU A 9 12.17 -22.79 -3.98
CA LEU A 9 11.93 -23.43 -2.68
C LEU A 9 11.93 -24.97 -2.76
N ALA A 10 11.63 -25.54 -3.93
CA ALA A 10 11.61 -26.99 -4.09
C ALA A 10 13.02 -27.56 -4.22
N ARG A 11 13.91 -26.85 -4.91
CA ARG A 11 15.30 -27.29 -5.17
C ARG A 11 16.34 -26.64 -4.26
N GLY A 12 15.98 -25.57 -3.54
CA GLY A 12 16.89 -24.78 -2.71
C GLY A 12 17.89 -23.93 -3.50
N GLY A 13 17.65 -23.69 -4.79
CA GLY A 13 18.57 -22.99 -5.69
C GLY A 13 18.27 -21.50 -5.86
N LEU A 14 19.31 -20.69 -6.04
CA LEU A 14 19.16 -19.30 -6.48
C LEU A 14 18.69 -19.27 -7.94
N VAL A 15 17.57 -18.61 -8.22
CA VAL A 15 17.08 -18.39 -9.59
C VAL A 15 17.73 -17.13 -10.17
N TRP A 16 17.62 -16.02 -9.44
CA TRP A 16 18.24 -14.76 -9.82
C TRP A 16 18.48 -13.88 -8.59
N GLU A 17 19.39 -12.92 -8.73
CA GLU A 17 19.76 -11.94 -7.71
C GLU A 17 19.91 -10.56 -8.36
N THR A 18 19.45 -9.51 -7.67
CA THR A 18 19.68 -8.11 -8.07
C THR A 18 20.16 -7.28 -6.89
N SER A 19 20.86 -6.19 -7.20
CA SER A 19 21.18 -5.16 -6.23
C SER A 19 19.91 -4.45 -5.77
N GLY A 20 19.95 -3.93 -4.54
CA GLY A 20 18.79 -3.34 -3.87
C GLY A 20 18.24 -4.28 -2.80
N GLY A 21 17.44 -3.75 -1.89
CA GLY A 21 16.81 -4.52 -0.84
C GLY A 21 15.67 -3.73 -0.21
N GLY A 22 14.83 -4.39 0.57
CA GLY A 22 13.64 -3.79 1.17
C GLY A 22 12.41 -4.66 0.95
N GLU A 23 11.24 -4.06 1.14
CA GLU A 23 9.97 -4.73 0.91
C GLU A 23 9.82 -5.15 -0.56
N VAL A 24 9.47 -6.42 -0.75
CA VAL A 24 9.20 -7.01 -2.06
C VAL A 24 7.71 -7.13 -2.24
N ARG A 25 7.22 -6.83 -3.45
CA ARG A 25 5.82 -7.06 -3.82
C ARG A 25 5.78 -7.87 -5.11
N TYR A 26 4.86 -8.83 -5.17
CA TYR A 26 4.75 -9.75 -6.29
C TYR A 26 3.34 -9.72 -6.87
N SER A 27 3.24 -9.64 -8.19
CA SER A 27 2.01 -9.84 -8.96
C SER A 27 2.13 -11.11 -9.77
N ALA A 28 1.44 -12.16 -9.33
CA ALA A 28 1.40 -13.43 -10.03
C ALA A 28 0.74 -13.31 -11.42
N ALA A 29 -0.32 -12.49 -11.52
CA ALA A 29 -1.05 -12.31 -12.77
C ALA A 29 -0.21 -11.68 -13.89
N LEU A 30 0.82 -10.90 -13.54
CA LEU A 30 1.70 -10.24 -14.49
C LEU A 30 3.11 -10.84 -14.55
N ASP A 31 3.42 -11.81 -13.69
CA ASP A 31 4.79 -12.31 -13.48
C ASP A 31 5.78 -11.16 -13.17
N VAL A 32 5.40 -10.26 -12.25
CA VAL A 32 6.19 -9.05 -11.93
C VAL A 32 6.52 -8.97 -10.44
N VAL A 33 7.77 -8.63 -10.13
CA VAL A 33 8.26 -8.29 -8.80
C VAL A 33 8.68 -6.82 -8.75
N VAL A 34 8.19 -6.09 -7.74
CA VAL A 34 8.68 -4.76 -7.39
C VAL A 34 9.57 -4.88 -6.16
N ALA A 35 10.83 -4.46 -6.30
CA ALA A 35 11.82 -4.48 -5.23
C ALA A 35 12.63 -3.19 -5.24
N GLY A 36 12.57 -2.43 -4.13
CA GLY A 36 13.09 -1.07 -4.07
C GLY A 36 12.41 -0.18 -5.12
N LEU A 37 13.19 0.39 -6.04
CA LEU A 37 12.70 1.17 -7.18
C LEU A 37 12.65 0.36 -8.48
N GLY A 38 13.07 -0.90 -8.49
CA GLY A 38 13.08 -1.72 -9.69
C GLY A 38 11.78 -2.50 -9.86
N ILE A 39 11.38 -2.65 -11.12
CA ILE A 39 10.30 -3.53 -11.57
C ILE A 39 10.96 -4.61 -12.41
N TYR A 40 10.77 -5.88 -12.02
CA TYR A 40 11.45 -7.04 -12.59
C TYR A 40 10.43 -8.09 -13.00
N ARG A 41 10.73 -8.88 -14.04
CA ARG A 41 10.01 -10.11 -14.33
C ARG A 41 10.38 -11.15 -13.27
N ALA A 42 9.39 -11.82 -12.68
CA ALA A 42 9.63 -12.72 -11.56
C ALA A 42 10.30 -14.03 -12.00
N ALA A 43 10.01 -14.52 -13.20
CA ALA A 43 10.59 -15.75 -13.73
C ALA A 43 12.13 -15.75 -13.79
N ASP A 44 12.75 -14.61 -14.12
CA ASP A 44 14.19 -14.56 -14.42
C ASP A 44 14.93 -13.29 -13.95
N GLY A 45 14.24 -12.36 -13.30
CA GLY A 45 14.85 -11.15 -12.76
C GLY A 45 15.16 -10.10 -13.83
N MET A 46 14.67 -10.26 -15.07
CA MET A 46 14.84 -9.24 -16.10
C MET A 46 14.19 -7.93 -15.66
N ARG A 47 14.97 -6.85 -15.63
CA ARG A 47 14.47 -5.52 -15.25
C ARG A 47 13.59 -4.97 -16.38
N LEU A 48 12.32 -4.74 -16.07
CA LEU A 48 11.31 -4.23 -17.01
C LEU A 48 11.26 -2.70 -16.99
N ALA A 49 11.31 -2.11 -15.79
CA ALA A 49 11.18 -0.66 -15.60
C ALA A 49 11.76 -0.19 -14.25
N SER A 50 11.69 1.13 -14.01
CA SER A 50 12.05 1.76 -12.74
C SER A 50 10.91 2.64 -12.25
N LEU A 51 10.74 2.72 -10.93
CA LEU A 51 10.04 3.79 -10.26
C LEU A 51 10.96 5.00 -10.09
N PRO A 52 10.40 6.22 -9.93
CA PRO A 52 11.19 7.43 -9.78
C PRO A 52 12.08 7.39 -8.53
N GLU A 53 13.27 7.97 -8.64
CA GLU A 53 14.11 8.21 -7.47
C GLU A 53 13.48 9.27 -6.56
N PRO A 54 13.38 9.02 -5.24
CA PRO A 54 12.94 10.03 -4.29
C PRO A 54 13.85 11.27 -4.31
N GLU A 55 13.27 12.44 -4.53
CA GLU A 55 14.00 13.70 -4.35
C GLU A 55 14.22 13.96 -2.85
N VAL A 56 15.47 13.78 -2.40
CA VAL A 56 15.88 14.13 -1.04
C VAL A 56 16.86 15.28 -1.11
N LYS A 57 16.44 16.46 -0.61
CA LYS A 57 17.33 17.63 -0.54
C LYS A 57 18.54 17.30 0.36
N PRO A 58 19.78 17.56 -0.11
CA PRO A 58 20.99 17.33 0.69
C PRO A 58 20.88 18.01 2.06
N GLY A 59 21.29 17.30 3.12
CA GLY A 59 21.30 17.81 4.50
C GLY A 59 19.96 17.83 5.23
N LYS A 60 18.83 17.56 4.56
CA LYS A 60 17.52 17.46 5.22
C LYS A 60 17.26 16.03 5.68
N LYS A 61 17.16 15.81 6.99
CA LYS A 61 16.67 14.53 7.53
C LYS A 61 15.18 14.37 7.16
N VAL A 62 14.89 13.38 6.31
CA VAL A 62 13.51 12.98 5.98
C VAL A 62 13.23 11.67 6.70
N SER A 63 12.10 11.61 7.43
CA SER A 63 11.66 10.38 8.07
C SER A 63 11.28 9.34 7.02
N ALA A 64 11.50 8.05 7.31
CA ALA A 64 11.24 6.96 6.36
C ALA A 64 9.78 6.93 5.86
N GLU A 65 8.83 7.35 6.69
CA GLU A 65 7.40 7.46 6.33
C GLU A 65 7.11 8.50 5.24
N ASN A 66 7.97 9.52 5.13
CA ASN A 66 7.87 10.60 4.14
C ASN A 66 8.74 10.38 2.91
N LEU A 67 9.44 9.25 2.82
CA LEU A 67 10.16 8.85 1.62
C LEU A 67 9.23 8.04 0.71
N PRO A 68 9.04 8.48 -0.55
CA PRO A 68 8.32 7.71 -1.56
C PRO A 68 8.88 6.29 -1.72
N ARG A 69 7.98 5.31 -1.68
CA ARG A 69 8.27 3.89 -1.90
C ARG A 69 7.07 3.21 -2.54
N ALA A 70 7.27 2.00 -3.08
CA ALA A 70 6.14 1.15 -3.43
C ALA A 70 5.33 0.86 -2.15
N LEU A 71 4.03 1.14 -2.14
CA LEU A 71 3.13 0.93 -1.01
C LEU A 71 2.34 -0.37 -1.17
N ALA A 72 1.73 -0.58 -2.34
CA ALA A 72 0.93 -1.77 -2.65
C ALA A 72 0.87 -2.00 -4.16
N LEU A 73 0.56 -3.24 -4.56
CA LEU A 73 0.16 -3.57 -5.91
C LEU A 73 -1.35 -3.60 -5.98
N VAL A 74 -1.91 -2.98 -7.02
CA VAL A 74 -3.34 -2.88 -7.25
C VAL A 74 -3.58 -3.21 -8.72
N ASN A 75 -4.09 -4.41 -8.99
CA ASN A 75 -4.27 -4.95 -10.34
C ASN A 75 -2.96 -4.89 -11.15
N ASP A 76 -2.93 -4.07 -12.20
CA ASP A 76 -1.83 -3.80 -13.11
C ASP A 76 -1.00 -2.56 -12.74
N LYS A 77 -1.18 -2.06 -11.52
CA LYS A 77 -0.55 -0.82 -11.04
C LYS A 77 0.22 -1.03 -9.74
N VAL A 78 1.19 -0.16 -9.51
CA VAL A 78 1.82 0.04 -8.20
C VAL A 78 1.43 1.40 -7.66
N LEU A 79 0.96 1.42 -6.41
CA LEU A 79 0.81 2.66 -5.65
C LEU A 79 2.18 3.04 -5.10
N PHE A 80 2.74 4.15 -5.57
CA PHE A 80 4.04 4.66 -5.16
C PHE A 80 3.89 5.98 -4.41
N GLY A 81 4.40 6.07 -3.19
CA GLY A 81 4.25 7.29 -2.39
C GLY A 81 4.66 7.13 -0.94
N THR A 82 4.08 7.98 -0.10
CA THR A 82 4.45 8.16 1.31
C THR A 82 3.33 7.67 2.23
N ALA A 83 3.44 7.96 3.53
CA ALA A 83 2.35 7.74 4.47
C ALA A 83 1.13 8.67 4.25
N GLU A 84 1.25 9.70 3.41
CA GLU A 84 0.24 10.76 3.20
C GLU A 84 -0.05 11.03 1.72
N SER A 85 0.52 10.24 0.82
CA SER A 85 0.29 10.39 -0.61
C SER A 85 0.57 9.11 -1.38
N PHE A 86 -0.07 8.99 -2.54
CA PHE A 86 0.31 8.01 -3.55
C PHE A 86 0.10 8.56 -4.96
N ALA A 87 0.91 8.07 -5.89
CA ALA A 87 0.68 8.15 -7.32
C ALA A 87 0.63 6.72 -7.89
N GLU A 88 -0.12 6.54 -8.97
CA GLU A 88 -0.24 5.25 -9.65
C GLU A 88 0.79 5.17 -10.78
N TYR A 89 1.49 4.03 -10.86
CA TYR A 89 2.39 3.71 -11.96
C TYR A 89 2.02 2.36 -12.57
N ASP A 90 2.13 2.26 -13.88
CA ASP A 90 1.95 1.02 -14.62
C ASP A 90 3.02 -0.01 -14.23
N LEU A 91 2.60 -1.24 -13.89
CA LEU A 91 3.52 -2.29 -13.44
C LEU A 91 4.43 -2.86 -14.53
N ARG A 92 4.14 -2.65 -15.81
CA ARG A 92 4.95 -3.16 -16.91
C ARG A 92 5.91 -2.08 -17.41
N THR A 93 5.46 -0.84 -17.48
CA THR A 93 6.23 0.25 -18.09
C THR A 93 6.85 1.21 -17.08
N GLY A 94 6.43 1.19 -15.80
CA GLY A 94 6.86 2.16 -14.79
C GLY A 94 6.46 3.60 -15.08
N LYS A 95 5.43 3.82 -15.93
CA LYS A 95 4.95 5.15 -16.31
C LYS A 95 3.84 5.62 -15.38
N PRO A 96 3.75 6.91 -15.04
CA PRO A 96 2.67 7.43 -14.21
C PRO A 96 1.33 7.34 -14.95
N LEU A 97 0.28 6.95 -14.23
CA LEU A 97 -1.07 6.71 -14.77
C LEU A 97 -2.09 7.80 -14.43
N GLY A 98 -1.66 8.89 -13.79
CA GLY A 98 -2.56 10.00 -13.47
C GLY A 98 -2.00 10.92 -12.41
N LYS A 99 -2.89 11.75 -11.85
CA LYS A 99 -2.53 12.71 -10.80
C LYS A 99 -2.34 11.99 -9.46
N PRO A 100 -1.33 12.40 -8.67
CA PRO A 100 -1.17 11.93 -7.30
C PRO A 100 -2.38 12.29 -6.43
N THR A 101 -2.64 11.46 -5.42
CA THR A 101 -3.57 11.76 -4.32
C THR A 101 -2.77 12.00 -3.06
N SER A 102 -3.16 13.02 -2.30
CA SER A 102 -2.58 13.36 -1.00
C SER A 102 -3.68 13.61 0.02
N TRP A 103 -3.38 13.32 1.28
CA TRP A 103 -4.25 13.61 2.42
C TRP A 103 -3.40 14.09 3.59
N THR A 104 -4.05 14.67 4.59
CA THR A 104 -3.38 15.09 5.82
C THR A 104 -3.58 14.03 6.90
N ARG A 105 -2.48 13.50 7.42
CA ARG A 105 -2.45 12.56 8.54
C ARG A 105 -2.11 13.30 9.84
N ARG A 106 -2.60 12.77 10.96
CA ARG A 106 -2.17 13.17 12.31
C ARG A 106 -1.86 11.91 13.11
N GLY A 107 -0.59 11.65 13.40
CA GLY A 107 -0.12 10.41 14.05
C GLY A 107 0.33 9.34 13.05
N CYS A 108 1.06 8.32 13.51
CA CYS A 108 1.67 7.31 12.62
C CYS A 108 0.65 6.29 12.11
N THR A 109 0.71 5.96 10.82
CA THR A 109 0.03 4.81 10.17
C THR A 109 0.64 4.60 8.78
N VAL A 110 1.08 3.39 8.45
CA VAL A 110 1.53 3.03 7.09
C VAL A 110 0.35 2.57 6.23
N PRO A 111 0.15 3.12 5.02
CA PRO A 111 -0.96 2.69 4.16
C PRO A 111 -0.93 1.20 3.82
N ARG A 112 -2.11 0.58 3.74
CA ARG A 112 -2.31 -0.75 3.14
C ARG A 112 -3.35 -0.62 2.04
N ALA A 113 -3.35 -1.51 1.05
CA ALA A 113 -4.37 -1.46 0.01
C ALA A 113 -4.85 -2.85 -0.40
N SER A 114 -6.04 -2.86 -0.97
CA SER A 114 -6.59 -3.93 -1.81
C SER A 114 -6.85 -3.38 -3.21
N TYR A 115 -7.46 -4.16 -4.08
CA TYR A 115 -7.74 -3.76 -5.46
C TYR A 115 -8.68 -2.55 -5.61
N ARG A 116 -9.47 -2.21 -4.58
CA ARG A 116 -10.44 -1.08 -4.61
C ARG A 116 -10.17 0.04 -3.61
N LEU A 117 -9.49 -0.24 -2.50
CA LEU A 117 -9.36 0.75 -1.42
C LEU A 117 -7.98 0.71 -0.77
N LEU A 118 -7.54 1.88 -0.32
CA LEU A 118 -6.35 2.08 0.49
C LEU A 118 -6.77 2.48 1.91
N THR A 119 -6.36 1.71 2.92
CA THR A 119 -6.59 2.04 4.33
C THR A 119 -5.45 2.89 4.86
N THR A 120 -5.79 3.91 5.62
CA THR A 120 -4.83 4.91 6.12
C THR A 120 -5.39 5.61 7.36
N ARG A 121 -4.73 6.69 7.77
CA ARG A 121 -5.21 7.62 8.78
C ARG A 121 -5.35 9.02 8.19
N VAL A 122 -6.49 9.65 8.44
CA VAL A 122 -6.78 11.03 8.02
C VAL A 122 -7.19 11.85 9.24
N LEU A 123 -6.50 12.96 9.47
CA LEU A 123 -6.73 13.89 10.58
C LEU A 123 -6.86 13.24 11.98
N GLY A 124 -6.25 12.07 12.19
CA GLY A 124 -6.25 11.34 13.46
C GLY A 124 -7.11 10.08 13.45
N ASN A 125 -8.12 10.02 12.58
CA ASN A 125 -9.06 8.92 12.45
C ASN A 125 -8.55 7.84 11.50
N ALA A 126 -8.94 6.59 11.76
CA ALA A 126 -8.89 5.55 10.74
C ALA A 126 -9.70 6.01 9.51
N ALA A 127 -9.23 5.67 8.31
CA ALA A 127 -9.91 6.02 7.08
C ALA A 127 -9.60 5.02 5.97
N CYS A 128 -10.44 5.01 4.93
CA CYS A 128 -10.06 4.47 3.65
C CYS A 128 -10.17 5.52 2.54
N ILE A 129 -9.44 5.28 1.46
CA ILE A 129 -9.53 6.03 0.21
C ILE A 129 -10.02 5.04 -0.84
N ASP A 130 -11.15 5.33 -1.46
CA ASP A 130 -11.63 4.58 -2.62
C ASP A 130 -10.72 4.90 -3.81
N LEU A 131 -10.07 3.88 -4.39
CA LEU A 131 -9.04 4.08 -5.41
C LEU A 131 -9.61 4.54 -6.76
N ALA A 132 -10.89 4.26 -7.03
CA ALA A 132 -11.56 4.65 -8.27
C ALA A 132 -11.97 6.13 -8.25
N SER A 133 -12.68 6.55 -7.20
CA SER A 133 -13.21 7.90 -7.03
C SER A 133 -12.24 8.87 -6.35
N ARG A 134 -11.21 8.34 -5.68
CA ARG A 134 -10.30 9.08 -4.78
C ARG A 134 -11.01 9.72 -3.58
N GLN A 135 -12.25 9.30 -3.29
CA GLN A 135 -12.98 9.77 -2.12
C GLN A 135 -12.35 9.23 -0.84
N VAL A 136 -12.20 10.10 0.15
CA VAL A 136 -11.79 9.74 1.50
C VAL A 136 -13.03 9.45 2.34
N ILE A 137 -13.03 8.30 3.00
CA ILE A 137 -14.07 7.88 3.95
C ILE A 137 -13.41 7.70 5.31
N THR A 138 -13.76 8.57 6.26
CA THR A 138 -13.24 8.49 7.63
C THR A 138 -14.10 7.60 8.50
N PHE A 139 -13.47 6.67 9.22
CA PHE A 139 -14.11 5.84 10.22
C PHE A 139 -14.10 6.55 11.56
N TRP A 140 -15.20 7.25 11.85
CA TRP A 140 -15.39 7.90 13.13
C TRP A 140 -15.38 6.86 14.26
N ASN A 141 -14.81 7.24 15.40
CA ASN A 141 -14.65 6.39 16.58
C ASN A 141 -13.79 5.14 16.37
N VAL A 142 -12.95 5.13 15.31
CA VAL A 142 -11.97 4.08 15.12
C VAL A 142 -10.57 4.68 14.95
N ARG A 143 -9.62 4.15 15.72
CA ARG A 143 -8.23 4.58 15.67
C ARG A 143 -7.40 3.59 14.85
N ALA A 144 -6.70 4.13 13.85
CA ALA A 144 -5.61 3.39 13.22
C ALA A 144 -4.44 3.27 14.21
N ALA A 145 -3.71 2.16 14.19
CA ALA A 145 -2.46 2.00 14.94
C ALA A 145 -1.24 2.53 14.12
N CYS A 146 -0.08 2.63 14.78
CA CYS A 146 1.18 3.02 14.14
C CYS A 146 1.56 2.04 13.01
N SER A 147 1.44 0.75 13.30
CA SER A 147 1.29 -0.29 12.28
C SER A 147 -0.18 -0.38 11.94
N ASN A 148 -0.54 -0.18 10.67
CA ASN A 148 -1.93 -0.12 10.26
C ASN A 148 -2.65 -1.45 10.56
N ASN A 149 -3.67 -1.37 11.43
CA ASN A 149 -4.52 -2.47 11.88
C ASN A 149 -5.79 -2.64 11.04
N LEU A 150 -5.92 -1.88 9.94
CA LEU A 150 -7.01 -1.94 8.99
C LEU A 150 -6.58 -2.83 7.81
N PHE A 151 -7.10 -4.05 7.76
CA PHE A 151 -6.77 -5.01 6.72
C PHE A 151 -7.90 -5.07 5.69
N PRO A 152 -7.68 -4.56 4.46
CA PRO A 152 -8.67 -4.67 3.42
C PRO A 152 -8.67 -6.10 2.85
N ALA A 153 -9.70 -6.88 3.12
CA ALA A 153 -9.84 -8.26 2.64
C ALA A 153 -10.94 -8.36 1.58
N GLU A 154 -10.63 -8.02 0.33
CA GLU A 154 -11.53 -8.19 -0.82
C GLU A 154 -12.94 -7.54 -0.67
N GLY A 155 -13.03 -6.46 0.10
CA GLY A 155 -14.30 -5.82 0.44
C GLY A 155 -14.88 -6.26 1.79
N LEU A 156 -14.12 -6.93 2.65
CA LEU A 156 -14.39 -6.95 4.08
C LEU A 156 -13.28 -6.16 4.77
N LEU A 157 -13.60 -4.98 5.32
CA LEU A 157 -12.69 -4.31 6.22
C LEU A 157 -12.86 -4.90 7.63
N ASN A 158 -11.93 -5.75 8.07
CA ASN A 158 -11.92 -6.19 9.46
C ASN A 158 -11.12 -5.18 10.29
N MET A 159 -11.79 -4.60 11.28
CA MET A 159 -11.28 -3.49 12.07
C MET A 159 -11.33 -3.87 13.55
N PRO A 160 -10.35 -4.66 14.02
CA PRO A 160 -10.27 -5.02 15.43
C PRO A 160 -9.98 -3.75 16.23
N SER A 161 -10.95 -3.34 17.03
CA SER A 161 -10.77 -2.27 18.01
C SER A 161 -10.11 -2.83 19.26
N LEU A 162 -8.77 -2.89 19.28
CA LEU A 162 -8.01 -3.18 20.50
C LEU A 162 -7.89 -1.90 21.34
N THR A 163 -8.80 -1.70 22.28
CA THR A 163 -8.83 -0.53 23.20
C THR A 163 -8.13 -0.81 24.52
N GLY A 164 -6.97 -1.49 24.50
CA GLY A 164 -6.16 -1.67 25.69
C GLY A 164 -5.47 -0.36 26.11
N GLY A 165 -5.95 0.28 27.18
CA GLY A 165 -5.29 1.45 27.81
C GLY A 165 -5.51 2.81 27.12
N CYS A 166 -6.44 2.92 26.16
CA CYS A 166 -6.80 4.21 25.57
C CYS A 166 -7.86 4.93 26.41
N THR A 167 -7.52 6.10 26.97
CA THR A 167 -8.47 7.02 27.64
C THR A 167 -9.09 8.03 26.68
N CYS A 168 -8.71 8.01 25.40
CA CYS A 168 -9.34 8.83 24.38
C CYS A 168 -10.67 8.19 23.94
N ASN A 169 -11.70 9.02 23.88
CA ASN A 169 -13.15 8.78 23.80
C ASN A 169 -13.69 7.93 22.61
N TYR A 170 -13.00 6.87 22.18
CA TYR A 170 -13.37 6.04 21.02
C TYR A 170 -14.07 4.77 21.50
N LEU A 171 -15.35 4.59 21.13
CA LEU A 171 -16.13 3.39 21.44
C LEU A 171 -15.54 2.14 20.76
N PRO A 172 -15.46 0.99 21.44
CA PRO A 172 -15.04 -0.26 20.81
C PRO A 172 -16.11 -0.75 19.84
N VAL A 173 -16.00 -0.35 18.57
CA VAL A 173 -16.91 -0.76 17.50
C VAL A 173 -16.16 -1.54 16.44
N SER A 174 -16.68 -2.70 16.07
CA SER A 174 -16.29 -3.39 14.84
C SER A 174 -17.22 -2.91 13.72
N GLN A 175 -16.65 -2.44 12.63
CA GLN A 175 -17.40 -2.04 11.43
C GLN A 175 -16.83 -2.80 10.24
N ALA A 176 -17.71 -3.29 9.36
CA ALA A 176 -17.33 -3.94 8.11
C ALA A 176 -17.82 -3.08 6.94
N PHE A 177 -16.96 -2.89 5.95
CA PHE A 177 -17.28 -2.13 4.74
C PHE A 177 -17.05 -3.00 3.52
N VAL A 178 -18.06 -3.03 2.63
CA VAL A 178 -18.00 -3.67 1.33
C VAL A 178 -17.90 -2.62 0.23
N ALA A 179 -17.17 -2.94 -0.83
CA ALA A 179 -17.11 -2.07 -1.99
C ALA A 179 -18.51 -1.91 -2.60
N ALA A 180 -18.88 -0.70 -3.03
CA ALA A 180 -20.22 -0.42 -3.54
C ALA A 180 -20.64 -1.39 -4.67
N GLY A 181 -19.74 -1.73 -5.60
CA GLY A 181 -20.00 -2.69 -6.67
C GLY A 181 -20.15 -4.16 -6.23
N THR A 182 -19.96 -4.47 -4.95
CA THR A 182 -20.24 -5.78 -4.35
C THR A 182 -21.71 -5.90 -3.92
N LEU A 183 -22.37 -4.77 -3.65
CA LEU A 183 -23.79 -4.73 -3.34
C LEU A 183 -24.59 -4.87 -4.64
N ARG A 184 -24.87 -6.11 -5.05
CA ARG A 184 -25.98 -6.37 -5.97
C ARG A 184 -27.27 -6.15 -5.19
N TYR A 185 -27.79 -4.93 -5.21
CA TYR A 185 -29.17 -4.71 -4.82
C TYR A 185 -30.06 -5.31 -5.93
N GLU A 186 -30.46 -6.57 -5.77
CA GLU A 186 -31.74 -7.00 -6.31
C GLU A 186 -32.80 -6.31 -5.44
N LEU A 187 -33.23 -5.12 -5.87
CA LEU A 187 -34.45 -4.54 -5.33
C LEU A 187 -35.63 -5.38 -5.85
N PRO A 188 -36.61 -5.73 -4.99
CA PRO A 188 -37.86 -6.34 -5.43
C PRO A 188 -38.67 -5.44 -6.36
#